data_AF-A0AAV8ZLP4-F1
#
_entry.id   AF-A0AAV8ZLP4-F1
#
_cell.length_a   1.000
_cell.length_b   1.000
_cell.length_c   1.000
_cell.angle_alpha   90.00
_cell.angle_beta   90.00
_cell.angle_gamma   90.00
#
_symmetry.space_group_name_H-M   'P 1'
#
loop_
_entity.id
_entity.type
_entity.pdbx_description
1 polymer ?
#
loop_
_entity_poly.entity_id
_entity_poly.type
_entity_poly.pdbx_seq_one_letter_code
_entity_poly.pdbx_strand_id
1 'polypeptide(L)'
;MVQMGDSVAVERCVQNLNNVAVGLTGAAPLIHHSNNTMEEEDDVSNLKEHKLQLAFSKQPYLSEVTNPYPLPDKSPSYKEYITNKNNRFMNPAMASKNRIQPPSKILHFFNTPPQVTEVELIQVFRDYDVVPPKAVKLFPMKSERSSSGLLEFETTTEAVAAVMACNHAAIESPGTKFPFIMKLCFSSSRSMTIRNGDNNSNGAAEKQDN
;
A
#
# COMPACT_ATOMS: atom_id res chain seq x y z
N MET A 1 -5.20 1.92 -18.35
CA MET A 1 -6.53 1.43 -17.91
C MET A 1 -6.31 0.28 -16.95
N VAL A 2 -7.10 0.17 -15.88
CA VAL A 2 -7.01 -0.94 -14.91
C VAL A 2 -8.38 -1.60 -14.83
N GLN A 3 -8.43 -2.93 -14.98
CA GLN A 3 -9.64 -3.71 -14.79
C GLN A 3 -9.62 -4.34 -13.40
N MET A 4 -10.67 -4.11 -12.62
CA MET A 4 -10.84 -4.65 -11.27
C MET A 4 -12.07 -5.57 -11.26
N GLY A 5 -11.99 -6.65 -10.48
CA GLY A 5 -13.04 -7.68 -10.43
C GLY A 5 -14.21 -7.40 -9.48
N ASP A 6 -14.13 -6.36 -8.64
CA ASP A 6 -15.15 -6.01 -7.65
C ASP A 6 -15.64 -4.57 -7.87
N SER A 7 -16.92 -4.41 -8.19
CA SER A 7 -17.52 -3.09 -8.52
C SER A 7 -17.52 -2.14 -7.32
N VAL A 8 -17.72 -2.66 -6.11
CA VAL A 8 -17.71 -1.86 -4.88
C VAL A 8 -16.33 -1.28 -4.61
N ALA A 9 -15.28 -2.08 -4.81
CA ALA A 9 -13.90 -1.59 -4.72
C ALA A 9 -13.62 -0.51 -5.79
N VAL A 10 -14.11 -0.69 -7.03
CA VAL A 10 -13.95 0.31 -8.11
C VAL A 10 -14.58 1.64 -7.72
N GLU A 11 -15.83 1.63 -7.28
CA GLU A 11 -16.56 2.84 -6.87
C GLU A 11 -15.83 3.56 -5.74
N ARG A 12 -15.38 2.82 -4.72
CA ARG A 12 -14.63 3.40 -3.60
C ARG A 12 -13.27 3.95 -4.02
N CYS A 13 -12.59 3.31 -4.98
CA CYS A 13 -11.36 3.85 -5.55
C CYS A 13 -11.62 5.19 -6.26
N VAL A 14 -12.63 5.26 -7.13
CA VAL A 14 -12.98 6.52 -7.82
C VAL A 14 -13.38 7.60 -6.81
N GLN A 15 -14.16 7.26 -5.79
CA GLN A 15 -14.62 8.22 -4.78
C GLN A 15 -13.48 8.77 -3.93
N ASN A 16 -12.53 7.93 -3.51
CA ASN A 16 -11.54 8.30 -2.49
C ASN A 16 -10.14 8.60 -3.03
N LEU A 17 -9.80 8.13 -4.23
CA LEU A 17 -8.47 8.32 -4.80
C LEU A 17 -8.41 9.46 -5.83
N ASN A 18 -9.55 9.98 -6.28
CA ASN A 18 -9.55 11.06 -7.25
C ASN A 18 -9.00 12.36 -6.63
N ASN A 19 -8.14 13.06 -7.36
CA ASN A 19 -7.41 14.26 -6.92
C ASN A 19 -6.42 14.05 -5.76
N VAL A 20 -6.10 12.81 -5.39
CA VAL A 20 -5.06 12.51 -4.39
C VAL A 20 -3.69 12.86 -4.96
N ALA A 21 -2.91 13.61 -4.19
CA ALA A 21 -1.53 13.93 -4.52
C ALA A 21 -0.64 12.68 -4.40
N VAL A 22 0.22 12.46 -5.40
CA VAL A 22 1.15 11.33 -5.51
C VAL A 22 2.61 11.81 -5.58
N GLY A 23 2.88 13.01 -5.07
CA GLY A 23 4.23 13.59 -5.00
C GLY A 23 4.75 14.16 -6.32
N LEU A 24 6.03 14.52 -6.33
CA LEU A 24 6.71 15.22 -7.43
C LEU A 24 7.03 14.31 -8.62
N THR A 25 7.28 13.02 -8.39
CA THR A 25 7.54 12.04 -9.46
C THR A 25 6.29 11.29 -9.93
N GLY A 26 5.15 11.50 -9.26
CA GLY A 26 3.98 10.66 -9.44
C GLY A 26 4.26 9.21 -9.03
N ALA A 27 3.88 8.25 -9.88
CA ALA A 27 4.10 6.82 -9.62
C ALA A 27 5.53 6.33 -9.97
N ALA A 28 6.43 7.21 -10.39
CA ALA A 28 7.78 6.84 -10.81
C ALA A 28 8.78 6.92 -9.63
N PRO A 29 9.73 5.97 -9.50
CA PRO A 29 10.86 6.11 -8.59
C PRO A 29 11.72 7.32 -8.96
N LEU A 30 12.29 8.01 -7.97
CA LEU A 30 13.34 9.00 -8.19
C LEU A 30 14.59 8.26 -8.69
N ILE A 31 14.82 8.23 -10.01
CA ILE A 31 16.11 7.78 -10.53
C ILE A 31 17.14 8.80 -10.09
N HIS A 32 17.99 8.43 -9.12
CA HIS A 32 19.14 9.21 -8.70
C HIS A 32 20.05 9.45 -9.91
N HIS A 33 19.91 10.60 -10.59
CA HIS A 33 20.99 11.14 -11.41
C HIS A 33 22.06 11.69 -10.46
N SER A 34 22.95 10.81 -10.00
CA SER A 34 24.26 11.27 -9.56
C SER A 34 25.04 11.69 -10.81
N ASN A 35 25.25 13.00 -10.96
CA ASN A 35 26.54 13.59 -11.31
C ASN A 35 26.45 15.13 -11.32
N ASN A 36 26.91 15.72 -10.22
CA ASN A 36 27.80 16.88 -10.18
C ASN A 36 27.40 18.13 -10.99
N THR A 37 26.65 19.05 -10.38
CA THR A 37 26.88 20.51 -10.48
C THR A 37 26.11 21.26 -9.39
N MET A 38 26.81 22.14 -8.67
CA MET A 38 26.25 23.04 -7.66
C MET A 38 25.45 24.18 -8.33
N GLU A 39 24.30 23.90 -8.95
CA GLU A 39 23.42 24.96 -9.53
C GLU A 39 21.91 24.59 -9.53
N GLU A 40 21.40 23.83 -8.55
CA GLU A 40 19.97 23.42 -8.52
C GLU A 40 19.23 23.78 -7.21
N GLU A 41 19.52 24.92 -6.57
CA GLU A 41 18.75 25.35 -5.38
C GLU A 41 17.49 26.18 -5.73
N ASP A 42 17.39 26.77 -6.93
CA ASP A 42 16.29 27.70 -7.26
C ASP A 42 15.07 27.06 -7.99
N ASP A 43 15.19 25.86 -8.58
CA ASP A 43 14.10 25.27 -9.40
C ASP A 43 13.26 24.18 -8.70
N VAL A 44 13.55 23.88 -7.42
CA VAL A 44 12.73 22.94 -6.63
C VAL A 44 11.40 23.59 -6.19
N SER A 45 11.36 24.92 -6.14
CA SER A 45 10.21 25.71 -5.66
C SER A 45 9.00 25.71 -6.60
N ASN A 46 9.17 25.23 -7.85
CA ASN A 46 8.13 25.24 -8.89
C ASN A 46 7.70 23.83 -9.35
N LEU A 47 8.17 22.77 -8.68
CA LEU A 47 7.78 21.39 -9.01
C LEU A 47 6.34 21.14 -8.56
N LYS A 48 5.46 21.00 -9.55
CA LYS A 48 4.02 20.79 -9.35
C LYS A 48 3.75 19.35 -8.94
N GLU A 49 3.20 19.14 -7.74
CA GLU A 49 2.71 17.82 -7.32
C GLU A 49 1.72 17.25 -8.35
N HIS A 50 1.89 15.96 -8.66
CA HIS A 50 0.96 15.24 -9.50
C HIS A 50 -0.25 14.77 -8.69
N LYS A 51 -1.44 14.84 -9.30
CA LYS A 51 -2.69 14.35 -8.72
C LYS A 51 -3.30 13.26 -9.58
N LEU A 52 -3.85 12.22 -8.95
CA LEU A 52 -4.58 11.17 -9.65
C LEU A 52 -5.86 11.72 -10.28
N GLN A 53 -6.14 11.29 -11.51
CA GLN A 53 -7.41 11.51 -12.19
C GLN A 53 -8.03 10.16 -12.52
N LEU A 54 -9.21 9.91 -11.95
CA LEU A 54 -9.89 8.61 -12.06
C LEU A 54 -11.28 8.81 -12.65
N ALA A 55 -11.60 7.97 -13.64
CA ALA A 55 -12.91 7.91 -14.27
C ALA A 55 -13.18 6.47 -14.73
N PHE A 56 -14.46 6.13 -14.88
CA PHE A 56 -14.85 4.89 -15.52
C PHE A 56 -14.38 4.88 -16.98
N SER A 57 -13.77 3.78 -17.39
CA SER A 57 -13.39 3.59 -18.79
C SER A 57 -14.65 3.46 -19.66
N LYS A 58 -14.56 3.93 -20.90
CA LYS A 58 -15.56 3.63 -21.93
C LYS A 58 -15.42 2.19 -22.46
N GLN A 59 -14.27 1.56 -22.25
CA GLN A 59 -14.04 0.18 -22.64
C GLN A 59 -14.55 -0.76 -21.53
N PRO A 60 -15.33 -1.81 -21.89
CA PRO A 60 -15.90 -2.73 -20.90
C PRO A 60 -14.87 -3.69 -20.30
N TYR A 61 -13.78 -3.96 -21.01
CA TYR A 61 -12.68 -4.80 -20.56
C TYR A 61 -11.36 -4.32 -21.14
N LEU A 62 -10.27 -4.66 -20.45
CA LEU A 62 -8.91 -4.50 -20.94
C LEU A 62 -8.60 -5.65 -21.90
N SER A 63 -8.33 -5.31 -23.16
CA SER A 63 -7.87 -6.30 -24.14
C SER A 63 -6.47 -6.78 -23.78
N GLU A 64 -6.22 -8.08 -23.96
CA GLU A 64 -4.88 -8.64 -23.83
C GLU A 64 -3.93 -7.99 -24.84
N VAL A 65 -2.71 -7.70 -24.39
CA VAL A 65 -1.67 -7.11 -25.23
C VAL A 65 -0.63 -8.19 -25.51
N THR A 66 -0.62 -8.72 -26.74
CA THR A 66 0.29 -9.82 -27.13
C THR A 66 1.76 -9.41 -27.05
N ASN A 67 2.08 -8.15 -27.35
CA ASN A 67 3.45 -7.63 -27.29
C ASN A 67 3.50 -6.30 -26.54
N PRO A 68 3.57 -6.31 -25.20
CA PRO A 68 3.69 -5.09 -24.41
C PRO A 68 5.04 -4.42 -24.67
N TYR A 69 5.02 -3.11 -24.87
CA TYR A 69 6.25 -2.32 -24.96
C TYR A 69 6.90 -2.15 -23.57
N PRO A 70 8.24 -2.06 -23.49
CA PRO A 70 8.93 -1.84 -22.22
C PRO A 70 8.72 -0.40 -21.72
N LEU A 71 8.49 -0.26 -20.42
CA LEU A 71 8.51 0.99 -19.68
C LEU A 71 9.97 1.45 -19.41
N PRO A 72 10.21 2.66 -18.87
CA PRO A 72 11.58 3.14 -18.59
C PRO A 72 12.41 2.22 -17.67
N ASP A 73 11.75 1.54 -16.73
CA ASP A 73 12.36 0.52 -15.85
C ASP A 73 12.49 -0.86 -16.51
N LYS A 74 12.18 -0.97 -17.81
CA LYS A 74 12.14 -2.19 -18.64
C LYS A 74 11.03 -3.17 -18.29
N SER A 75 10.13 -2.84 -17.36
CA SER A 75 8.96 -3.65 -17.08
C SER A 75 7.93 -3.57 -18.23
N PRO A 76 7.05 -4.57 -18.42
CA PRO A 76 6.08 -4.55 -19.51
C PRO A 76 4.93 -3.57 -19.23
N SER A 77 4.48 -2.85 -20.26
CA SER A 77 3.34 -1.92 -20.17
C SER A 77 1.96 -2.60 -19.97
N TYR A 78 1.88 -3.91 -20.15
CA TYR A 78 0.71 -4.73 -19.83
C TYR A 78 1.12 -5.83 -18.85
N LYS A 79 0.28 -6.05 -17.84
CA LYS A 79 0.49 -7.11 -16.85
C LYS A 79 -0.85 -7.60 -16.30
N GLU A 80 -0.98 -8.91 -16.23
CA GLU A 80 -2.15 -9.57 -15.65
C GLU A 80 -1.89 -9.92 -14.18
N TYR A 81 -2.88 -9.66 -13.34
CA TYR A 81 -2.82 -9.92 -11.90
C TYR A 81 -3.96 -10.81 -11.39
N ILE A 82 -4.76 -11.44 -12.26
CA ILE A 82 -5.96 -12.17 -11.86
C ILE A 82 -5.65 -13.34 -10.90
N THR A 83 -4.50 -14.00 -11.08
CA THR A 83 -4.04 -15.12 -10.24
C THR A 83 -3.09 -14.70 -9.11
N ASN A 84 -2.88 -13.39 -8.91
CA ASN A 84 -1.92 -12.92 -7.91
C ASN A 84 -2.42 -13.20 -6.48
N LYS A 85 -1.60 -13.91 -5.69
CA LYS A 85 -1.89 -14.28 -4.29
C LYS A 85 -2.09 -13.09 -3.35
N ASN A 86 -1.66 -11.89 -3.76
CA ASN A 86 -1.81 -10.66 -3.00
C ASN A 86 -3.18 -9.98 -3.20
N ASN A 87 -4.02 -10.48 -4.10
CA ASN A 87 -5.37 -9.96 -4.29
C ASN A 87 -6.23 -10.15 -3.03
N ARG A 88 -6.87 -9.06 -2.58
CA ARG A 88 -7.63 -9.03 -1.32
C ARG A 88 -9.15 -9.13 -1.52
N PHE A 89 -9.64 -8.96 -2.74
CA PHE A 89 -11.06 -8.84 -3.09
C PHE A 89 -11.51 -9.87 -4.14
N MET A 90 -10.86 -11.04 -4.22
CA MET A 90 -11.19 -12.05 -5.24
C MET A 90 -12.56 -12.71 -5.05
N ASN A 91 -13.06 -12.76 -3.81
CA ASN A 91 -14.35 -13.34 -3.48
C ASN A 91 -14.96 -12.62 -2.27
N PRO A 92 -16.29 -12.74 -2.03
CA PRO A 92 -16.97 -12.04 -0.94
C PRO A 92 -16.38 -12.31 0.45
N ALA A 93 -15.91 -13.54 0.71
CA ALA A 93 -15.36 -13.94 2.01
C ALA A 93 -13.98 -13.31 2.29
N MET A 94 -13.18 -13.09 1.25
CA MET A 94 -11.93 -12.32 1.37
C MET A 94 -12.20 -10.82 1.42
N ALA A 95 -13.09 -10.32 0.56
CA ALA A 95 -13.45 -8.91 0.50
C ALA A 95 -13.99 -8.38 1.84
N SER A 96 -14.84 -9.15 2.52
CA SER A 96 -15.44 -8.75 3.81
C SER A 96 -14.44 -8.50 4.93
N LYS A 97 -13.23 -9.08 4.84
CA LYS A 97 -12.14 -8.87 5.81
C LYS A 97 -11.34 -7.60 5.54
N ASN A 98 -11.57 -6.92 4.42
CA ASN A 98 -10.80 -5.76 3.98
C ASN A 98 -11.66 -4.51 4.05
N ARG A 99 -11.22 -3.53 4.86
CA ARG A 99 -11.85 -2.21 4.93
C ARG A 99 -11.12 -1.27 3.98
N ILE A 100 -11.84 -0.72 3.02
CA ILE A 100 -11.32 0.32 2.14
C ILE A 100 -11.46 1.65 2.88
N GLN A 101 -10.33 2.24 3.25
CA GLN A 101 -10.25 3.53 3.94
C GLN A 101 -9.75 4.59 2.96
N PRO A 102 -10.23 5.83 3.06
CA PRO A 102 -9.67 6.93 2.29
C PRO A 102 -8.19 7.16 2.65
N PRO A 103 -7.41 7.79 1.76
CA PRO A 103 -6.03 8.15 2.06
C PRO A 103 -5.90 8.97 3.33
N SER A 104 -4.93 8.61 4.16
CA SER A 104 -4.61 9.27 5.42
C SER A 104 -3.11 9.22 5.69
N LYS A 105 -2.65 10.01 6.66
CA LYS A 105 -1.24 10.03 7.09
C LYS A 105 -0.80 8.76 7.84
N ILE A 106 -1.74 7.89 8.21
CA ILE A 106 -1.46 6.71 9.03
C ILE A 106 -1.75 5.46 8.22
N LEU A 107 -0.73 4.62 8.06
CA LEU A 107 -0.87 3.29 7.47
C LEU A 107 -0.97 2.22 8.55
N HIS A 108 -1.71 1.17 8.25
CA HIS A 108 -1.67 -0.09 8.99
C HIS A 108 -0.84 -1.08 8.18
N PHE A 109 0.20 -1.62 8.81
CA PHE A 109 1.01 -2.71 8.24
C PHE A 109 0.68 -4.03 8.92
N PHE A 110 0.77 -5.12 8.16
CA PHE A 110 0.61 -6.47 8.66
C PHE A 110 1.39 -7.46 7.81
N ASN A 111 1.54 -8.69 8.35
CA ASN A 111 2.31 -9.77 7.72
C ASN A 111 3.81 -9.44 7.60
N THR A 112 4.38 -8.83 8.64
CA THR A 112 5.82 -8.60 8.80
C THR A 112 6.42 -9.64 9.76
N PRO A 113 7.76 -9.84 9.79
CA PRO A 113 8.37 -10.81 10.69
C PRO A 113 7.96 -10.61 12.16
N PRO A 114 7.77 -11.67 12.97
CA PRO A 114 7.33 -11.56 14.36
C PRO A 114 8.22 -10.64 15.22
N GLN A 115 9.52 -10.71 14.98
CA GLN A 115 10.56 -9.96 15.69
C GLN A 115 11.04 -8.72 14.92
N VAL A 116 10.30 -8.26 13.91
CA VAL A 116 10.68 -7.08 13.14
C VAL A 116 10.81 -5.86 14.05
N THR A 117 11.89 -5.13 13.89
CA THR A 117 12.17 -3.90 14.62
C THR A 117 11.70 -2.68 13.85
N GLU A 118 11.51 -1.57 14.55
CA GLU A 118 11.23 -0.28 13.91
C GLU A 118 12.32 0.13 12.93
N VAL A 119 13.58 -0.14 13.25
CA VAL A 119 14.73 0.18 12.39
C VAL A 119 14.67 -0.61 11.08
N GLU A 120 14.40 -1.92 11.15
CA GLU A 120 14.24 -2.76 9.96
C GLU A 120 13.05 -2.29 9.10
N LEU A 121 11.92 -1.94 9.72
CA LEU A 121 10.77 -1.39 9.00
C LEU A 121 11.12 -0.07 8.30
N ILE A 122 11.80 0.85 8.99
CA ILE A 122 12.25 2.12 8.41
C ILE A 122 13.18 1.87 7.23
N GLN A 123 14.08 0.89 7.33
CA GLN A 123 15.01 0.55 6.26
C GLN A 123 14.27 0.10 4.99
N VAL A 124 13.20 -0.68 5.10
CA VAL A 124 12.37 -1.07 3.94
C VAL A 124 11.88 0.15 3.16
N PHE A 125 11.45 1.23 3.83
CA PHE A 125 11.01 2.44 3.12
C PHE A 125 12.17 3.17 2.43
N ARG A 126 13.36 3.15 3.03
CA ARG A 126 14.57 3.73 2.42
C ARG A 126 15.02 2.95 1.21
N ASP A 127 14.97 1.62 1.26
CA ASP A 127 15.37 0.74 0.14
C ASP A 127 14.48 0.90 -1.11
N TYR A 128 13.28 1.43 -0.92
CA TYR A 128 12.32 1.74 -1.99
C TYR A 128 12.32 3.23 -2.37
N ASP A 129 13.31 4.00 -1.91
CA ASP A 129 13.47 5.44 -2.19
C ASP A 129 12.24 6.29 -1.86
N VAL A 130 11.55 5.96 -0.75
CA VAL A 130 10.43 6.76 -0.23
C VAL A 130 10.74 7.32 1.16
N VAL A 131 10.08 8.42 1.51
CA VAL A 131 10.19 9.01 2.84
C VAL A 131 9.78 7.97 3.89
N PRO A 132 10.64 7.64 4.87
CA PRO A 132 10.29 6.69 5.91
C PRO A 132 9.25 7.28 6.88
N PRO A 133 8.47 6.43 7.57
CA PRO A 133 7.51 6.91 8.57
C PRO A 133 8.23 7.64 9.71
N LYS A 134 7.61 8.71 10.23
CA LYS A 134 8.12 9.47 11.37
C LYS A 134 7.93 8.76 12.71
N ALA A 135 7.01 7.80 12.77
CA ALA A 135 6.77 6.99 13.94
C ALA A 135 6.26 5.60 13.54
N VAL A 136 6.78 4.57 14.18
CA VAL A 136 6.29 3.20 14.08
C VAL A 136 5.66 2.79 15.40
N LYS A 137 4.51 2.11 15.33
CA LYS A 137 3.90 1.50 16.51
C LYS A 137 3.52 0.07 16.24
N LEU A 138 4.25 -0.84 16.86
CA LEU A 138 3.92 -2.27 16.88
C LEU A 138 2.70 -2.52 17.76
N PHE A 139 1.77 -3.34 17.27
CA PHE A 139 0.68 -3.85 18.08
C PHE A 139 1.13 -5.06 18.90
N PRO A 140 0.47 -5.34 20.04
CA PRO A 140 0.63 -6.61 20.73
C PRO A 140 0.42 -7.78 19.77
N MET A 141 1.33 -8.74 19.81
CA MET A 141 1.26 -9.90 18.92
C MET A 141 -0.02 -10.69 19.19
N LYS A 142 -0.90 -10.75 18.18
CA LYS A 142 -2.07 -11.65 18.19
C LYS A 142 -1.72 -13.08 17.79
N SER A 143 -0.55 -13.27 17.18
CA SER A 143 -0.03 -14.55 16.71
C SER A 143 1.49 -14.51 16.71
N GLU A 144 2.12 -15.64 16.96
CA GLU A 144 3.57 -15.82 16.84
C GLU A 144 4.05 -15.85 15.38
N ARG A 145 3.15 -15.90 14.39
CA ARG A 145 3.51 -16.06 12.99
C ARG A 145 3.93 -14.76 12.30
N SER A 146 3.38 -13.62 12.70
CA SER A 146 3.66 -12.33 12.05
C SER A 146 3.28 -11.17 12.97
N SER A 147 3.94 -10.04 12.80
CA SER A 147 3.61 -8.78 13.47
C SER A 147 2.73 -7.87 12.60
N SER A 148 2.18 -6.84 13.25
CA SER A 148 1.36 -5.79 12.64
C SER A 148 1.45 -4.50 13.47
N GLY A 149 1.08 -3.37 12.90
CA GLY A 149 1.14 -2.09 13.60
C GLY A 149 0.75 -0.91 12.74
N LEU A 150 1.04 0.29 13.24
CA LEU A 150 0.81 1.55 12.54
C LEU A 150 2.12 2.22 12.12
N LEU A 151 2.06 2.95 11.02
CA LEU A 151 3.11 3.83 10.53
C LEU A 151 2.50 5.22 10.37
N GLU A 152 3.10 6.25 10.95
CA GLU A 152 2.68 7.64 10.78
C GLU A 152 3.65 8.37 9.85
N PHE A 153 3.11 9.13 8.91
CA PHE A 153 3.84 10.01 8.00
C PHE A 153 3.50 11.48 8.28
N GLU A 154 4.31 12.41 7.77
CA GLU A 154 4.06 13.83 7.97
C GLU A 154 2.90 14.30 7.10
N THR A 155 2.80 13.78 5.88
CA THR A 155 1.73 14.12 4.93
C THR A 155 0.99 12.89 4.39
N THR A 156 -0.22 13.11 3.90
CA THR A 156 -0.98 12.05 3.21
C THR A 156 -0.28 11.66 1.90
N THR A 157 0.37 12.61 1.22
CA THR A 157 1.15 12.37 0.00
C THR A 157 2.28 11.37 0.23
N GLU A 158 3.04 11.53 1.32
CA GLU A 158 4.09 10.57 1.71
C GLU A 158 3.52 9.18 2.01
N ALA A 159 2.42 9.10 2.77
CA ALA A 159 1.77 7.84 3.06
C ALA A 159 1.26 7.14 1.78
N VAL A 160 0.73 7.91 0.81
CA VAL A 160 0.32 7.39 -0.50
C VAL A 160 1.52 6.85 -1.28
N ALA A 161 2.62 7.61 -1.35
CA ALA A 161 3.86 7.17 -2.00
C ALA A 161 4.40 5.87 -1.36
N ALA A 162 4.41 5.80 -0.03
CA ALA A 162 4.82 4.63 0.72
C ALA A 162 3.94 3.39 0.45
N VAL A 163 2.62 3.55 0.32
CA VAL A 163 1.73 2.44 -0.10
C VAL A 163 2.05 2.00 -1.53
N MET A 164 2.28 2.94 -2.44
CA MET A 164 2.54 2.64 -3.85
C MET A 164 3.85 1.88 -4.04
N ALA A 165 4.91 2.28 -3.32
CA ALA A 165 6.24 1.69 -3.44
C ALA A 165 6.39 0.41 -2.61
N CYS A 166 5.97 0.44 -1.34
CA CYS A 166 6.36 -0.59 -0.36
C CYS A 166 5.27 -1.65 -0.10
N ASN A 167 4.06 -1.51 -0.63
CA ASN A 167 3.05 -2.55 -0.44
C ASN A 167 3.47 -3.84 -1.17
N HIS A 168 3.49 -4.95 -0.43
CA HIS A 168 4.06 -6.23 -0.85
C HIS A 168 5.59 -6.27 -0.92
N ALA A 169 6.29 -5.34 -0.26
CA ALA A 169 7.72 -5.48 -0.02
C ALA A 169 8.03 -6.78 0.70
N ALA A 170 9.08 -7.46 0.25
CA ALA A 170 9.54 -8.72 0.83
C ALA A 170 10.50 -8.40 1.98
N ILE A 171 10.17 -8.87 3.19
CA ILE A 171 11.00 -8.70 4.37
C ILE A 171 11.53 -10.08 4.77
N GLU A 172 12.85 -10.23 4.72
CA GLU A 172 13.51 -11.47 5.13
C GLU A 172 13.49 -11.62 6.65
N SER A 173 13.50 -12.87 7.11
CA SER A 173 13.62 -13.20 8.53
C SER A 173 14.52 -14.41 8.68
N PRO A 174 15.50 -14.39 9.60
CA PRO A 174 16.27 -15.57 9.94
C PRO A 174 15.33 -16.73 10.30
N GLY A 175 15.64 -17.93 9.79
CA GLY A 175 14.89 -19.15 10.08
C GLY A 175 13.61 -19.37 9.26
N THR A 176 13.23 -18.47 8.34
CA THR A 176 12.12 -18.71 7.41
C THR A 176 12.62 -18.99 5.99
N LYS A 177 11.99 -19.97 5.33
CA LYS A 177 12.33 -20.34 3.94
C LYS A 177 11.90 -19.29 2.91
N PHE A 178 10.87 -18.51 3.24
CA PHE A 178 10.28 -17.52 2.36
C PHE A 178 10.19 -16.18 3.09
N PRO A 179 10.32 -15.05 2.37
CA PRO A 179 10.18 -13.74 2.94
C PRO A 179 8.72 -13.47 3.34
N PHE A 180 8.56 -12.57 4.30
CA PHE A 180 7.27 -12.01 4.68
C PHE A 180 6.87 -10.94 3.67
N ILE A 181 5.70 -11.10 3.05
CA ILE A 181 5.17 -10.10 2.11
C ILE A 181 4.38 -9.07 2.90
N MET A 182 5.01 -7.93 3.23
CA MET A 182 4.37 -6.87 4.00
C MET A 182 3.12 -6.37 3.28
N LYS A 183 2.05 -6.13 4.03
CA LYS A 183 0.80 -5.61 3.50
C LYS A 183 0.49 -4.26 4.14
N LEU A 184 0.26 -3.26 3.30
CA LEU A 184 -0.12 -1.92 3.72
C LEU A 184 -1.59 -1.64 3.38
N CYS A 185 -2.26 -0.85 4.21
CA CYS A 185 -3.51 -0.17 3.89
C CYS A 185 -3.63 1.12 4.72
N PHE A 186 -4.46 2.07 4.30
CA PHE A 186 -4.77 3.23 5.12
C PHE A 186 -5.49 2.81 6.40
N SER A 187 -5.09 3.42 7.51
CA SER A 187 -5.69 3.19 8.82
C SER A 187 -6.91 4.08 9.02
N SER A 188 -7.93 3.56 9.70
CA SER A 188 -9.06 4.34 10.21
C SER A 188 -8.71 5.15 11.47
N SER A 189 -7.55 4.86 12.08
CA SER A 189 -7.07 5.57 13.26
C SER A 189 -6.75 7.02 12.92
N ARG A 190 -7.18 7.94 13.81
CA ARG A 190 -6.84 9.37 13.71
C ARG A 190 -5.54 9.74 14.44
N SER A 191 -4.99 8.79 15.18
CA SER A 191 -3.80 8.93 16.01
C SER A 191 -3.14 7.57 16.17
N MET A 192 -1.86 7.56 16.54
CA MET A 192 -1.10 6.35 16.88
C MET A 192 -1.58 5.69 18.19
N THR A 193 -2.75 6.03 18.71
CA THR A 193 -3.35 5.38 19.88
C THR A 193 -4.18 4.17 19.45
N ILE A 194 -4.03 3.06 20.18
CA ILE A 194 -4.81 1.85 19.90
C ILE A 194 -6.19 2.08 20.52
N ARG A 195 -7.22 2.26 19.70
CA ARG A 195 -8.59 2.07 20.16
C ARG A 195 -8.82 0.57 20.21
N ASN A 196 -8.93 -0.01 21.40
CA ASN A 196 -9.23 -1.43 21.64
C ASN A 196 -10.67 -1.82 21.19
N GLY A 197 -11.15 -1.34 20.04
CA GLY A 197 -12.56 -1.38 19.64
C GLY A 197 -12.89 -2.14 18.36
N ASP A 198 -11.92 -2.60 17.57
CA ASP A 198 -12.19 -3.45 16.39
C ASP A 198 -12.02 -4.95 16.72
N ASN A 199 -12.39 -5.34 17.95
CA ASN A 199 -12.70 -6.74 18.27
C ASN A 199 -14.07 -7.08 17.69
N ASN A 200 -14.10 -7.72 16.52
CA ASN A 200 -15.23 -8.56 16.16
C ASN A 200 -14.71 -9.94 15.77
N SER A 201 -14.29 -10.69 16.79
CA SER A 201 -14.35 -12.14 16.76
C SER A 201 -15.83 -12.54 16.73
N ASN A 202 -16.23 -13.24 15.68
CA ASN A 202 -17.51 -13.90 15.55
C ASN A 202 -17.94 -14.58 16.86
N GLY A 203 -18.98 -14.07 17.50
CA GLY A 203 -19.80 -14.88 18.39
C GLY A 203 -20.57 -15.87 17.52
N ALA A 204 -20.10 -17.11 17.49
CA ALA A 204 -20.93 -18.23 17.07
C ALA A 204 -22.13 -18.28 18.03
N ALA A 205 -23.32 -17.96 17.52
CA ALA A 205 -24.55 -18.24 18.24
C ALA A 205 -24.72 -19.77 18.26
N GLU A 206 -24.35 -20.39 19.38
CA GLU A 206 -24.85 -21.71 19.73
C GLU A 206 -26.37 -21.62 19.83
N LYS A 207 -27.07 -22.22 18.85
CA LYS A 207 -28.45 -22.65 19.05
C LYS A 207 -28.41 -23.79 20.05
N GLN A 208 -28.83 -23.52 21.28
CA GLN A 208 -29.34 -24.56 22.17
C GLN A 208 -30.72 -24.96 21.67
N ASP A 209 -30.82 -26.19 21.18
CA ASP A 209 -32.10 -26.88 21.05
C ASP A 209 -32.62 -27.21 22.47
N ASN A 210 -33.83 -26.77 22.74
CA ASN A 210 -34.76 -27.37 23.70
C ASN A 210 -36.19 -27.03 23.27
#